data_AF-A0A644ZIC3-F1
#
_entry.id   AF-A0A644ZIC3-F1
#
_cell.length_a   1.000
_cell.length_b   1.000
_cell.length_c   1.000
_cell.angle_alpha   90.00
_cell.angle_beta   90.00
_cell.angle_gamma   90.00
#
_symmetry.space_group_name_H-M   'P 1'
#
loop_
_entity.id
_entity.type
_entity.pdbx_description
1 polymer ?
#
loop_
_entity_poly.entity_id
_entity_poly.type
_entity_poly.pdbx_seq_one_letter_code
_entity_poly.pdbx_strand_id
1 'polypeptide(L)'
;MVLFIIPVTLIGTASPFAIRLAIEDTNKAGKVSGQIYAISTIGSFIGTFLPVLVLIPSIGTYRTFLVISSLLMVVALLGIYLAKGLKSLLYHLWMPVIILILFFFGARGLDKTSQGVVYETESAYNYIQVLQQNGYTMLRLNEGQGVHSIYQPDQYNFNGPWEQVLTAPFFNPAPITRSEIKSMAIVGLAAGTTAREAFAAFPNIQIDGIEIDPKIVEVGQKYFDMNNPNLNVIIQDGRWALEKSSKKYDIISIDAYRPPYIPYSLTTQEFFQIVYNHLEENGVMVINIGRAPEDRRLLNSLYATINTVFPTLYVTDLSDSYNSVLFATKQPTTVQNLIDNYALLYQDSTTPQFVLQILAHTYDGLQPPASGGVIFMDDLAPVEQITNSMVLNFLLSGKVDALQ
;
A
#
# COMPACT_ATOMS: atom_id res chain seq x y z
N MET A 1 -0.80 -19.58 9.16
CA MET A 1 -1.23 -20.75 8.34
C MET A 1 -1.60 -21.99 9.16
N VAL A 2 -0.99 -22.28 10.32
CA VAL A 2 -1.28 -23.50 11.12
C VAL A 2 -2.78 -23.67 11.46
N LEU A 3 -3.48 -22.58 11.80
CA LEU A 3 -4.91 -22.57 12.09
C LEU A 3 -5.79 -23.05 10.92
N PHE A 4 -5.34 -22.90 9.68
CA PHE A 4 -6.10 -23.28 8.49
C PHE A 4 -5.85 -24.73 8.04
N ILE A 5 -4.80 -25.40 8.53
CA ILE A 5 -4.41 -26.73 8.06
C ILE A 5 -5.55 -27.73 8.29
N ILE A 6 -6.08 -27.79 9.50
CA ILE A 6 -7.13 -28.76 9.88
C ILE A 6 -8.41 -28.53 9.06
N PRO A 7 -9.05 -27.34 9.07
CA PRO A 7 -10.31 -27.14 8.34
C PRO A 7 -10.15 -27.31 6.82
N VAL A 8 -9.06 -26.81 6.22
CA VAL A 8 -8.83 -26.96 4.78
C VAL A 8 -8.60 -28.42 4.39
N THR A 9 -7.85 -29.18 5.20
CA THR A 9 -7.65 -30.62 4.97
C THR A 9 -8.98 -31.36 5.02
N LEU A 10 -9.82 -31.11 6.04
CA LEU A 10 -11.13 -31.74 6.18
C LEU A 10 -12.04 -31.44 4.99
N ILE A 11 -12.12 -30.18 4.54
CA ILE A 11 -12.89 -29.81 3.35
C ILE A 11 -12.34 -30.49 2.10
N GLY A 12 -11.02 -30.56 1.95
CA GLY A 12 -10.34 -31.21 0.83
C GLY A 12 -10.66 -32.71 0.71
N THR A 13 -11.01 -33.38 1.81
CA THR A 13 -11.40 -34.80 1.78
C THR A 13 -12.78 -35.05 1.16
N ALA A 14 -13.64 -34.04 1.02
CA ALA A 14 -15.01 -34.21 0.56
C ALA A 14 -15.10 -34.84 -0.85
N SER A 15 -14.27 -34.38 -1.79
CA SER A 15 -14.29 -34.90 -3.17
C SER A 15 -13.85 -36.37 -3.27
N PRO A 16 -12.72 -36.81 -2.68
CA PRO A 16 -12.36 -38.23 -2.63
C PRO A 16 -13.43 -39.13 -1.99
N PHE A 17 -14.06 -38.69 -0.90
CA PHE A 17 -15.15 -39.45 -0.27
C PHE A 17 -16.38 -39.54 -1.16
N ALA A 18 -16.78 -38.44 -1.80
CA ALA A 18 -17.90 -38.42 -2.73
C ALA A 18 -17.67 -39.35 -3.92
N ILE A 19 -16.47 -39.35 -4.50
CA ILE A 19 -16.10 -40.27 -5.58
C ILE A 19 -16.22 -41.72 -5.12
N ARG A 20 -15.66 -42.06 -3.94
CA ARG A 20 -15.73 -43.42 -3.41
C ARG A 20 -17.15 -43.90 -3.14
N LEU A 21 -18.02 -43.02 -2.67
CA LEU A 21 -19.44 -43.35 -2.41
C LEU A 21 -20.27 -43.46 -3.69
N ALA A 22 -19.93 -42.71 -4.74
CA ALA A 22 -20.68 -42.70 -6.00
C ALA A 22 -20.28 -43.81 -6.99
N ILE A 23 -19.11 -44.43 -6.80
CA ILE A 23 -18.67 -45.56 -7.62
C ILE A 23 -19.34 -46.85 -7.12
N GLU A 24 -20.48 -47.18 -7.71
CA GLU A 24 -21.17 -48.46 -7.50
C GLU A 24 -20.79 -49.53 -8.55
N ASP A 25 -20.32 -49.10 -9.73
CA ASP A 25 -19.92 -49.97 -10.85
C ASP A 25 -18.57 -49.50 -11.41
N THR A 26 -17.58 -50.39 -11.38
CA THR A 26 -16.21 -50.12 -11.82
C THR A 26 -16.14 -49.76 -13.31
N ASN A 27 -17.10 -50.20 -14.13
CA ASN A 27 -17.16 -49.86 -15.56
C ASN A 27 -17.58 -48.41 -15.82
N LYS A 28 -18.25 -47.75 -14.85
CA LYS A 28 -18.66 -46.34 -14.94
C LYS A 28 -17.80 -45.41 -14.08
N ALA A 29 -16.79 -45.95 -13.39
CA ALA A 29 -15.95 -45.21 -12.46
C ALA A 29 -15.31 -43.98 -13.11
N GLY A 30 -14.85 -44.09 -14.36
CA GLY A 30 -14.28 -42.95 -15.11
C GLY A 30 -15.28 -41.82 -15.34
N LYS A 31 -16.53 -42.13 -15.71
CA LYS A 31 -17.58 -41.13 -15.96
C LYS A 31 -18.04 -40.46 -14.68
N VAL A 32 -18.25 -41.23 -13.60
CA VAL A 32 -18.65 -40.71 -12.29
C VAL A 32 -17.56 -39.82 -11.70
N SER A 33 -16.31 -40.29 -11.73
CA SER A 33 -15.16 -39.49 -11.28
C SER A 33 -15.05 -38.20 -12.10
N GLY A 34 -15.13 -38.26 -13.43
CA GLY A 34 -15.08 -37.10 -14.31
C GLY A 34 -16.18 -36.07 -14.03
N GLN A 35 -17.42 -36.52 -13.76
CA GLN A 35 -18.53 -35.62 -13.41
C GLN A 35 -18.32 -34.93 -12.07
N ILE A 36 -17.87 -35.66 -11.04
CA ILE A 36 -17.60 -35.07 -9.72
C ILE A 36 -16.44 -34.08 -9.81
N TYR A 37 -15.39 -34.40 -10.56
CA TYR A 37 -14.30 -33.47 -10.81
C TYR A 37 -14.78 -32.21 -11.54
N ALA A 38 -15.60 -32.33 -12.58
CA ALA A 38 -16.14 -31.17 -13.30
C ALA A 38 -16.97 -30.24 -12.38
N ILE A 39 -17.83 -30.81 -11.54
CA ILE A 39 -18.60 -30.04 -10.54
C ILE A 39 -17.65 -29.37 -9.54
N SER A 40 -16.64 -30.09 -9.05
CA SER A 40 -15.64 -29.53 -8.13
C SER A 40 -14.88 -28.37 -8.77
N THR A 41 -14.49 -28.47 -10.05
CA THR A 41 -13.79 -27.39 -10.75
C THR A 41 -14.66 -26.15 -10.90
N ILE A 42 -15.94 -26.31 -11.27
CA ILE A 42 -16.89 -25.19 -11.34
C ILE A 42 -17.08 -24.57 -9.94
N GLY A 43 -17.24 -25.40 -8.91
CA GLY A 43 -17.36 -24.96 -7.53
C GLY A 43 -16.12 -24.20 -7.05
N SER A 44 -14.91 -24.68 -7.36
CA SER A 44 -13.65 -24.01 -7.03
C SER A 44 -13.49 -22.69 -7.80
N PHE A 45 -13.92 -22.62 -9.06
CA PHE A 45 -13.94 -21.38 -9.82
C PHE A 45 -14.84 -20.34 -9.13
N ILE A 46 -16.09 -20.70 -8.85
CA ILE A 46 -17.04 -19.82 -8.15
C ILE A 46 -16.51 -19.45 -6.76
N GLY A 47 -16.01 -20.42 -6.00
CA GLY A 47 -15.46 -20.23 -4.66
C GLY A 47 -14.18 -19.40 -4.61
N THR A 48 -13.48 -19.23 -5.74
CA THR A 48 -12.31 -18.35 -5.84
C THR A 48 -12.73 -16.92 -6.18
N PHE A 49 -13.63 -16.75 -7.15
CA PHE A 49 -14.02 -15.41 -7.62
C PHE A 49 -15.09 -14.74 -6.76
N LEU A 50 -16.07 -15.49 -6.25
CA LEU A 50 -17.18 -14.92 -5.49
C LEU A 50 -16.71 -14.21 -4.20
N PRO A 51 -15.83 -14.80 -3.37
CA PRO A 51 -15.33 -14.10 -2.20
C PRO A 51 -14.51 -12.86 -2.56
N VAL A 52 -13.62 -12.98 -3.55
CA VAL A 52 -12.66 -11.93 -3.91
C VAL A 52 -13.32 -10.75 -4.61
N LEU A 53 -14.21 -11.00 -5.59
CA LEU A 53 -14.80 -9.96 -6.43
C LEU A 53 -16.12 -9.40 -5.89
N VAL A 54 -16.82 -10.14 -5.04
CA VAL A 54 -18.19 -9.76 -4.61
C VAL A 54 -18.30 -9.66 -3.10
N LEU A 55 -18.00 -10.73 -2.34
CA LEU A 55 -18.30 -10.74 -0.90
C LEU A 55 -17.35 -9.83 -0.10
N ILE A 56 -16.04 -9.96 -0.26
CA ILE A 56 -15.07 -9.16 0.49
C ILE A 56 -15.28 -7.65 0.22
N PRO A 57 -15.41 -7.18 -1.05
CA PRO A 57 -15.65 -5.76 -1.33
C PRO A 57 -17.00 -5.23 -0.81
N SER A 58 -18.03 -6.08 -0.68
CA SER A 58 -19.39 -5.62 -0.30
C SER A 58 -19.70 -5.71 1.19
N ILE A 59 -19.24 -6.78 1.85
CA ILE A 59 -19.59 -7.07 3.25
C ILE A 59 -18.35 -7.21 4.16
N GLY A 60 -17.15 -7.04 3.61
CA GLY A 60 -15.89 -7.17 4.34
C GLY A 60 -15.46 -8.61 4.55
N THR A 61 -14.23 -8.78 5.04
CA THR A 61 -13.60 -10.10 5.18
C THR A 61 -14.30 -10.94 6.25
N TYR A 62 -14.59 -10.34 7.41
CA TYR A 62 -15.20 -11.03 8.54
C TYR A 62 -16.57 -11.65 8.19
N ARG A 63 -17.45 -10.85 7.55
CA ARG A 63 -18.79 -11.33 7.19
C ARG A 63 -18.74 -12.34 6.05
N THR A 64 -17.77 -12.21 5.14
CA THR A 64 -17.53 -13.22 4.09
C THR A 64 -17.27 -14.60 4.70
N PHE A 65 -16.41 -14.68 5.74
CA PHE A 65 -16.21 -15.93 6.46
C PHE A 65 -17.51 -16.48 7.06
N LEU A 66 -18.31 -15.63 7.73
CA LEU A 66 -19.58 -16.07 8.31
C LEU A 66 -20.57 -16.58 7.25
N VAL A 67 -20.66 -15.92 6.09
CA VAL A 67 -21.52 -16.34 4.98
C VAL A 67 -21.08 -17.71 4.43
N ILE A 68 -19.78 -17.89 4.17
CA ILE A 68 -19.25 -19.17 3.66
C ILE A 68 -19.41 -20.28 4.69
N SER A 69 -19.10 -20.00 5.97
CA SER A 69 -19.33 -20.93 7.08
C SER A 69 -20.81 -21.31 7.21
N SER A 70 -21.73 -20.36 7.03
CA SER A 70 -23.16 -20.63 7.05
C SER A 70 -23.59 -21.56 5.91
N LEU A 71 -23.07 -21.32 4.70
CA LEU A 71 -23.37 -22.15 3.53
C LEU A 71 -22.89 -23.59 3.73
N LEU A 72 -21.65 -23.77 4.19
CA LEU A 72 -21.10 -25.09 4.50
C LEU A 72 -21.87 -25.78 5.62
N MET A 73 -22.28 -25.03 6.65
CA MET A 73 -23.09 -25.55 7.76
C MET A 73 -24.47 -26.00 7.28
N VAL A 74 -25.14 -25.25 6.39
CA VAL A 74 -26.43 -25.65 5.83
C VAL A 74 -26.30 -26.98 5.08
N VAL A 75 -25.27 -27.14 4.25
CA VAL A 75 -24.99 -28.40 3.55
C VAL A 75 -24.77 -29.55 4.53
N ALA A 76 -23.98 -29.33 5.59
CA ALA A 76 -23.73 -30.34 6.61
C ALA A 76 -24.99 -30.74 7.38
N LEU A 77 -25.80 -29.77 7.82
CA LEU A 77 -27.06 -30.01 8.54
C LEU A 77 -28.09 -30.73 7.67
N LEU A 78 -28.21 -30.36 6.39
CA LEU A 78 -29.04 -31.08 5.42
C LEU A 78 -28.58 -32.52 5.26
N GLY A 79 -27.27 -32.76 5.14
CA GLY A 79 -26.69 -34.11 5.08
C GLY A 79 -27.03 -34.96 6.31
N ILE A 80 -26.91 -34.38 7.52
CA ILE A 80 -27.28 -35.05 8.77
C ILE A 80 -28.77 -35.37 8.81
N TYR A 81 -29.62 -34.43 8.39
CA TYR A 81 -31.07 -34.63 8.33
C TYR A 81 -31.44 -35.77 7.39
N LEU A 82 -30.86 -35.81 6.19
CA LEU A 82 -31.13 -36.84 5.19
C LEU A 82 -30.63 -38.22 5.65
N ALA A 83 -29.50 -38.29 6.37
CA ALA A 83 -28.89 -39.56 6.78
C ALA A 83 -29.43 -40.12 8.11
N LYS A 84 -29.76 -39.26 9.08
CA LYS A 84 -30.08 -39.67 10.47
C LYS A 84 -31.41 -39.09 11.00
N GLY A 85 -32.12 -38.30 10.19
CA GLY A 85 -33.41 -37.73 10.54
C GLY A 85 -33.36 -36.56 11.54
N LEU A 86 -34.55 -36.07 11.90
CA LEU A 86 -34.73 -34.82 12.66
C LEU A 86 -34.09 -34.85 14.06
N LYS A 87 -34.12 -35.99 14.76
CA LYS A 87 -33.53 -36.10 16.11
C LYS A 87 -32.03 -35.81 16.10
N SER A 88 -31.30 -36.32 15.11
CA SER A 88 -29.87 -36.05 14.97
C SER A 88 -29.59 -34.59 14.62
N LEU A 89 -30.46 -33.97 13.82
CA LEU A 89 -30.33 -32.56 13.46
C LEU A 89 -30.45 -31.65 14.70
N LEU A 90 -31.39 -31.92 15.59
CA LEU A 90 -31.62 -31.11 16.81
C LEU A 90 -30.38 -31.01 17.69
N TYR A 91 -29.57 -32.07 17.79
CA TYR A 91 -28.31 -32.06 18.54
C TYR A 91 -27.26 -31.09 17.98
N HIS A 92 -27.39 -30.65 16.72
CA HIS A 92 -26.43 -29.79 16.04
C HIS A 92 -26.94 -28.35 15.85
N LEU A 93 -28.14 -28.02 16.37
CA LEU A 93 -28.72 -26.67 16.26
C LEU A 93 -27.97 -25.59 17.04
N TRP A 94 -27.03 -25.95 17.91
CA TRP A 94 -26.12 -25.00 18.54
C TRP A 94 -25.19 -24.32 17.52
N MET A 95 -24.86 -24.99 16.41
CA MET A 95 -23.94 -24.44 15.40
C MET A 95 -24.50 -23.16 14.74
N PRO A 96 -25.76 -23.13 14.25
CA PRO A 96 -26.39 -21.89 13.79
C PRO A 96 -26.42 -20.78 14.84
N VAL A 97 -26.66 -21.13 16.11
CA VAL A 97 -26.69 -20.15 17.20
C VAL A 97 -25.32 -19.50 17.38
N ILE A 98 -24.22 -20.26 17.28
CA ILE A 98 -22.86 -19.69 17.34
C ILE A 98 -22.62 -18.74 16.17
N ILE A 99 -22.98 -19.12 14.95
CA ILE A 99 -22.81 -18.21 13.79
C ILE A 99 -23.63 -16.93 13.97
N LEU A 100 -24.87 -17.03 14.48
CA LEU A 100 -25.69 -15.85 14.78
C LEU A 100 -25.06 -14.97 15.87
N ILE A 101 -24.54 -15.58 16.94
CA ILE A 101 -23.82 -14.85 17.98
C ILE A 101 -22.60 -14.15 17.38
N LEU A 102 -21.81 -14.82 16.56
CA LEU A 102 -20.66 -14.21 15.87
C LEU A 102 -21.09 -13.11 14.89
N PHE A 103 -22.22 -13.26 14.22
CA PHE A 103 -22.74 -12.24 13.31
C PHE A 103 -23.12 -10.94 14.02
N PHE A 104 -23.77 -11.03 15.19
CA PHE A 104 -24.22 -9.86 15.95
C PHE A 104 -23.19 -9.33 16.96
N PHE A 105 -22.40 -10.21 17.57
CA PHE A 105 -21.50 -9.91 18.69
C PHE A 105 -20.05 -10.29 18.43
N GLY A 106 -19.75 -10.89 17.28
CA GLY A 106 -18.43 -11.43 16.99
C GLY A 106 -17.35 -10.34 16.92
N ALA A 107 -16.13 -10.80 17.16
CA ALA A 107 -15.00 -9.96 17.50
C ALA A 107 -14.80 -8.81 16.50
N ARG A 108 -14.99 -7.60 17.01
CA ARG A 108 -14.17 -6.47 16.61
C ARG A 108 -12.71 -6.91 16.92
N GLY A 109 -11.94 -7.31 15.91
CA GLY A 109 -10.56 -7.81 16.02
C GLY A 109 -9.63 -7.01 16.96
N LEU A 110 -8.58 -7.66 17.46
CA LEU A 110 -7.68 -7.11 18.50
C LEU A 110 -6.88 -5.88 18.06
N ASP A 111 -6.71 -5.64 16.75
CA ASP A 111 -6.14 -4.39 16.19
C ASP A 111 -6.97 -3.13 16.51
N LYS A 112 -8.17 -3.31 17.08
CA LYS A 112 -9.15 -2.26 17.37
C LYS A 112 -9.03 -1.63 18.76
N THR A 113 -7.89 -1.83 19.44
CA THR A 113 -7.60 -1.19 20.73
C THR A 113 -6.56 -0.06 20.61
N SER A 114 -6.41 0.52 19.42
CA SER A 114 -5.62 1.74 19.26
C SER A 114 -6.36 2.92 19.92
N GLN A 115 -5.68 3.63 20.83
CA GLN A 115 -6.23 4.85 21.42
C GLN A 115 -6.46 5.91 20.32
N GLY A 116 -7.53 6.68 20.45
CA GLY A 116 -7.83 7.78 19.54
C GLY A 116 -8.46 7.40 18.20
N VAL A 117 -8.82 6.13 17.94
CA VAL A 117 -9.53 5.77 16.69
C VAL A 117 -10.91 6.46 16.65
N VAL A 118 -11.11 7.33 15.66
CA VAL A 118 -12.38 8.06 15.43
C VAL A 118 -13.16 7.53 14.24
N TYR A 119 -12.50 6.82 13.32
CA TYR A 119 -13.13 6.20 12.17
C TYR A 119 -12.39 4.93 11.75
N GLU A 120 -13.14 3.94 11.28
CA GLU A 120 -12.62 2.67 10.84
C GLU A 120 -13.51 2.09 9.73
N THR A 121 -12.92 1.56 8.66
CA THR A 121 -13.63 0.87 7.59
C THR A 121 -12.72 -0.12 6.86
N GLU A 122 -13.32 -1.05 6.13
CA GLU A 122 -12.64 -1.92 5.16
C GLU A 122 -12.98 -1.41 3.74
N SER A 123 -12.01 -1.49 2.83
CA SER A 123 -12.18 -1.34 1.39
C SER A 123 -11.75 -2.63 0.66
N ALA A 124 -11.82 -2.64 -0.67
CA ALA A 124 -11.28 -3.74 -1.47
C ALA A 124 -9.73 -3.84 -1.39
N TYR A 125 -9.06 -2.79 -0.93
CA TYR A 125 -7.59 -2.68 -0.94
C TYR A 125 -7.00 -2.67 0.46
N ASN A 126 -7.63 -1.96 1.41
CA ASN A 126 -7.06 -1.66 2.71
C ASN A 126 -8.07 -1.79 3.84
N TYR A 127 -7.56 -2.12 5.02
CA TYR A 127 -8.18 -1.74 6.27
C TYR A 127 -7.79 -0.30 6.61
N ILE A 128 -8.75 0.57 6.88
CA ILE A 128 -8.52 2.01 7.02
C ILE A 128 -8.91 2.45 8.42
N GLN A 129 -7.99 3.11 9.13
CA GLN A 129 -8.22 3.69 10.44
C GLN A 129 -7.81 5.17 10.45
N VAL A 130 -8.66 6.01 11.04
CA VAL A 130 -8.35 7.41 11.35
C VAL A 130 -8.23 7.55 12.86
N LEU A 131 -7.08 8.04 13.30
CA LEU A 131 -6.79 8.30 14.70
C LEU A 131 -6.70 9.80 14.94
N GLN A 132 -7.25 10.28 16.04
CA GLN A 132 -7.10 11.64 16.52
C GLN A 132 -6.51 11.61 17.94
N GLN A 133 -5.30 12.15 18.08
CA GLN A 133 -4.59 12.20 19.36
C GLN A 133 -3.69 13.43 19.40
N ASN A 134 -3.67 14.12 20.54
CA ASN A 134 -2.81 15.30 20.78
C ASN A 134 -2.93 16.40 19.70
N GLY A 135 -4.11 16.56 19.08
CA GLY A 135 -4.35 17.54 18.01
C GLY A 135 -3.96 17.09 16.59
N TYR A 136 -3.35 15.90 16.44
CA TYR A 136 -3.01 15.31 15.16
C TYR A 136 -4.12 14.37 14.69
N THR A 137 -4.41 14.40 13.39
CA THR A 137 -5.18 13.36 12.71
C THR A 137 -4.22 12.48 11.92
N MET A 138 -4.28 11.17 12.11
CA MET A 138 -3.36 10.20 11.50
C MET A 138 -4.13 9.11 10.76
N LEU A 139 -3.68 8.79 9.55
CA LEU A 139 -4.19 7.67 8.76
C LEU A 139 -3.30 6.46 9.04
N ARG A 140 -3.90 5.35 9.48
CA ARG A 140 -3.23 4.05 9.58
C ARG A 140 -3.94 3.07 8.66
N LEU A 141 -3.15 2.35 7.89
CA LEU A 141 -3.65 1.33 6.96
C LEU A 141 -3.18 -0.06 7.41
N ASN A 142 -4.04 -1.07 7.20
CA ASN A 142 -3.76 -2.48 7.44
C ASN A 142 -3.29 -2.76 8.88
N GLU A 143 -2.11 -3.36 9.05
CA GLU A 143 -1.57 -3.82 10.34
C GLU A 143 -1.18 -2.67 11.28
N GLY A 144 -1.44 -1.42 10.89
CA GLY A 144 -1.24 -0.23 11.70
C GLY A 144 0.22 0.09 12.02
N GLN A 145 1.19 -0.62 11.47
CA GLN A 145 2.61 -0.44 11.82
C GLN A 145 3.20 0.91 11.36
N GLY A 146 2.48 1.69 10.54
CA GLY A 146 2.92 3.02 10.10
C GLY A 146 1.77 4.02 9.95
N VAL A 147 2.10 5.29 10.19
CA VAL A 147 1.25 6.42 9.79
C VAL A 147 1.47 6.64 8.30
N HIS A 148 0.38 6.70 7.52
CA HIS A 148 0.40 6.87 6.06
C HIS A 148 0.02 8.29 5.64
N SER A 149 -0.59 9.05 6.54
CA SER A 149 -0.84 10.48 6.40
C SER A 149 -1.02 11.09 7.77
N ILE A 150 -0.60 12.32 7.92
CA ILE A 150 -0.70 13.09 9.16
C ILE A 150 -1.22 14.49 8.84
N TYR A 151 -2.09 15.00 9.70
CA TYR A 151 -2.70 16.30 9.52
C TYR A 151 -2.83 17.05 10.84
N GLN A 152 -2.44 18.31 10.80
CA GLN A 152 -2.74 19.31 11.80
C GLN A 152 -2.89 20.67 11.10
N PRO A 153 -3.93 21.49 11.40
CA PRO A 153 -4.26 22.69 10.64
C PRO A 153 -3.09 23.69 10.44
N ASP A 154 -2.28 23.90 11.47
CA ASP A 154 -1.26 24.96 11.51
C ASP A 154 0.19 24.44 11.36
N GLN A 155 0.37 23.17 11.00
CA GLN A 155 1.70 22.54 10.86
C GLN A 155 1.85 21.88 9.48
N TYR A 156 3.03 22.02 8.87
CA TYR A 156 3.36 21.52 7.52
C TYR A 156 4.67 20.71 7.46
N ASN A 157 5.37 20.56 8.59
CA ASN A 157 6.57 19.76 8.70
C ASN A 157 6.37 18.84 9.90
N PHE A 158 6.42 17.53 9.68
CA PHE A 158 6.15 16.49 10.67
C PHE A 158 7.39 15.65 10.98
N ASN A 159 8.54 16.03 10.41
CA ASN A 159 9.80 15.27 10.39
C ASN A 159 9.64 13.85 9.81
N GLY A 160 8.76 13.70 8.82
CA GLY A 160 8.47 12.47 8.12
C GLY A 160 9.01 12.43 6.68
N PRO A 161 8.67 11.37 5.93
CA PRO A 161 9.04 11.23 4.52
C PRO A 161 8.19 12.08 3.58
N TRP A 162 6.98 12.48 3.97
CA TRP A 162 6.02 13.18 3.10
C TRP A 162 6.55 14.51 2.59
N GLU A 163 7.18 15.26 3.48
CA GLU A 163 7.66 16.61 3.23
C GLU A 163 8.95 16.64 2.40
N GLN A 164 9.72 15.55 2.38
CA GLN A 164 11.01 15.48 1.66
C GLN A 164 10.84 15.68 0.16
N VAL A 165 9.65 15.37 -0.36
CA VAL A 165 9.29 15.59 -1.76
C VAL A 165 9.44 17.07 -2.16
N LEU A 166 9.28 18.00 -1.22
CA LEU A 166 9.43 19.44 -1.47
C LEU A 166 10.86 19.85 -1.83
N THR A 167 11.87 19.05 -1.47
CA THR A 167 13.27 19.32 -1.82
C THR A 167 13.57 19.06 -3.30
N ALA A 168 12.76 18.22 -3.96
CA ALA A 168 13.07 17.65 -5.26
C ALA A 168 13.50 18.67 -6.33
N PRO A 169 12.76 19.78 -6.56
CA PRO A 169 13.11 20.71 -7.64
C PRO A 169 14.47 21.39 -7.45
N PHE A 170 14.92 21.53 -6.20
CA PHE A 170 16.11 22.28 -5.84
C PHE A 170 17.42 21.52 -6.06
N PHE A 171 17.36 20.25 -6.45
CA PHE A 171 18.51 19.54 -7.00
C PHE A 171 18.89 20.00 -8.42
N ASN A 172 18.01 20.74 -9.12
CA ASN A 172 18.34 21.33 -10.42
C ASN A 172 19.22 22.58 -10.29
N PRO A 173 19.99 22.96 -11.34
CA PRO A 173 20.86 24.13 -11.29
C PRO A 173 20.14 25.42 -10.89
N ALA A 174 20.72 26.16 -9.95
CA ALA A 174 20.19 27.44 -9.49
C ALA A 174 20.23 28.52 -10.60
N PRO A 175 19.31 29.50 -10.59
CA PRO A 175 18.24 29.68 -9.59
C PRO A 175 16.97 28.89 -9.92
N ILE A 176 16.40 28.24 -8.91
CA ILE A 176 15.04 27.68 -8.94
C ILE A 176 14.17 28.44 -7.96
N THR A 177 13.09 29.04 -8.44
CA THR A 177 12.11 29.77 -7.62
C THR A 177 10.89 28.91 -7.33
N ARG A 178 10.27 29.08 -6.15
CA ARG A 178 9.06 28.35 -5.76
C ARG A 178 7.87 28.60 -6.70
N SER A 179 7.83 29.74 -7.38
CA SER A 179 6.79 30.10 -8.35
C SER A 179 6.93 29.41 -9.71
N GLU A 180 8.12 28.88 -10.04
CA GLU A 180 8.36 28.14 -11.28
C GLU A 180 7.79 26.72 -11.23
N ILE A 181 7.63 26.16 -10.03
CA ILE A 181 7.06 24.84 -9.80
C ILE A 181 5.54 24.92 -9.92
N LYS A 182 4.99 24.24 -10.93
CA LYS A 182 3.60 24.38 -11.38
C LYS A 182 2.85 23.07 -11.42
N SER A 183 3.52 21.94 -11.60
CA SER A 183 2.84 20.65 -11.77
C SER A 183 3.48 19.52 -10.99
N MET A 184 2.65 18.74 -10.31
CA MET A 184 3.07 17.56 -9.55
C MET A 184 2.11 16.40 -9.75
N ALA A 185 2.65 15.20 -9.92
CA ALA A 185 1.88 13.97 -9.79
C ALA A 185 2.27 13.27 -8.48
N ILE A 186 1.28 12.77 -7.75
CA ILE A 186 1.49 11.95 -6.55
C ILE A 186 0.89 10.57 -6.79
N VAL A 187 1.74 9.58 -6.99
CA VAL A 187 1.34 8.17 -7.12
C VAL A 187 1.30 7.56 -5.72
N GLY A 188 0.09 7.30 -5.21
CA GLY A 188 -0.15 7.03 -3.80
C GLY A 188 -0.44 8.32 -3.04
N LEU A 189 -1.63 8.91 -3.25
CA LEU A 189 -2.03 10.16 -2.61
C LEU A 189 -2.30 10.02 -1.11
N ALA A 190 -2.74 8.84 -0.67
CA ALA A 190 -3.24 8.61 0.69
C ALA A 190 -4.27 9.69 1.08
N ALA A 191 -4.15 10.28 2.28
CA ALA A 191 -5.01 11.38 2.72
C ALA A 191 -4.43 12.79 2.47
N GLY A 192 -3.45 12.92 1.56
CA GLY A 192 -3.06 14.21 0.98
C GLY A 192 -2.05 15.04 1.78
N THR A 193 -1.28 14.42 2.69
CA THR A 193 -0.24 15.11 3.50
C THR A 193 0.76 15.86 2.60
N THR A 194 1.45 15.14 1.71
CA THR A 194 2.40 15.72 0.75
C THR A 194 1.75 16.78 -0.14
N ALA A 195 0.50 16.56 -0.58
CA ALA A 195 -0.21 17.54 -1.41
C ALA A 195 -0.42 18.85 -0.66
N ARG A 196 -0.86 18.79 0.60
CA ARG A 196 -1.06 19.96 1.46
C ARG A 196 0.22 20.74 1.70
N GLU A 197 1.33 20.03 1.94
CA GLU A 197 2.65 20.64 2.12
C GLU A 197 3.13 21.31 0.83
N ALA A 198 2.90 20.67 -0.33
CA ALA A 198 3.24 21.23 -1.63
C ALA A 198 2.46 22.51 -1.96
N PHE A 199 1.15 22.56 -1.63
CA PHE A 199 0.37 23.80 -1.78
C PHE A 199 0.90 24.96 -0.93
N ALA A 200 1.46 24.68 0.25
CA ALA A 200 2.05 25.70 1.10
C ALA A 200 3.46 26.12 0.64
N ALA A 201 4.21 25.21 0.01
CA ALA A 201 5.56 25.47 -0.48
C ALA A 201 5.57 26.19 -1.83
N PHE A 202 4.69 25.80 -2.75
CA PHE A 202 4.70 26.21 -4.16
C PHE A 202 3.41 26.95 -4.55
N PRO A 203 3.45 28.29 -4.69
CA PRO A 203 2.23 29.10 -4.84
C PRO A 203 1.34 28.77 -6.06
N ASN A 204 1.93 28.24 -7.13
CA ASN A 204 1.24 28.03 -8.41
C ASN A 204 0.96 26.56 -8.72
N ILE A 205 1.20 25.66 -7.76
CA ILE A 205 1.22 24.22 -8.04
C ILE A 205 -0.20 23.67 -8.26
N GLN A 206 -0.31 22.84 -9.29
CA GLN A 206 -1.46 21.98 -9.60
C GLN A 206 -1.03 20.53 -9.39
N ILE A 207 -1.84 19.77 -8.67
CA ILE A 207 -1.49 18.41 -8.26
C ILE A 207 -2.49 17.41 -8.84
N ASP A 208 -1.99 16.42 -9.58
CA ASP A 208 -2.74 15.21 -9.89
C ASP A 208 -2.40 14.14 -8.85
N GLY A 209 -3.32 13.89 -7.93
CA GLY A 209 -3.18 12.88 -6.89
C GLY A 209 -3.82 11.56 -7.31
N ILE A 210 -3.01 10.51 -7.49
CA ILE A 210 -3.47 9.20 -7.95
C ILE A 210 -3.56 8.26 -6.75
N GLU A 211 -4.77 7.75 -6.49
CA GLU A 211 -5.06 6.82 -5.40
C GLU A 211 -5.92 5.67 -5.92
N ILE A 212 -5.52 4.43 -5.63
CA ILE A 212 -6.25 3.25 -6.10
C ILE A 212 -7.51 3.01 -5.25
N ASP A 213 -7.49 3.40 -3.98
CA ASP A 213 -8.56 3.16 -3.02
C ASP A 213 -9.51 4.35 -2.88
N PRO A 214 -10.73 4.30 -3.48
CA PRO A 214 -11.71 5.39 -3.37
C PRO A 214 -12.08 5.72 -1.91
N LYS A 215 -11.99 4.75 -1.01
CA LYS A 215 -12.38 4.94 0.40
C LYS A 215 -11.35 5.78 1.16
N ILE A 216 -10.08 5.71 0.77
CA ILE A 216 -9.03 6.57 1.30
C ILE A 216 -9.25 8.01 0.85
N VAL A 217 -9.68 8.23 -0.39
CA VAL A 217 -10.02 9.57 -0.90
C VAL A 217 -11.15 10.21 -0.09
N GLU A 218 -12.24 9.46 0.14
CA GLU A 218 -13.35 9.92 0.99
C GLU A 218 -12.87 10.29 2.41
N VAL A 219 -11.97 9.47 2.97
CA VAL A 219 -11.37 9.71 4.31
C VAL A 219 -10.50 10.97 4.30
N GLY A 220 -9.67 11.18 3.28
CA GLY A 220 -8.84 12.38 3.16
C GLY A 220 -9.66 13.66 3.11
N GLN A 221 -10.73 13.67 2.30
CA GLN A 221 -11.64 14.81 2.18
C GLN A 221 -12.34 15.11 3.51
N LYS A 222 -12.77 14.07 4.24
CA LYS A 222 -13.55 14.21 5.46
C LYS A 222 -12.73 14.53 6.72
N TYR A 223 -11.53 13.97 6.84
CA TYR A 223 -10.76 14.02 8.09
C TYR A 223 -9.42 14.78 7.98
N PHE A 224 -8.89 14.98 6.78
CA PHE A 224 -7.54 15.56 6.55
C PHE A 224 -7.58 16.87 5.75
N ASP A 225 -8.77 17.44 5.54
CA ASP A 225 -8.99 18.65 4.74
C ASP A 225 -8.40 18.58 3.32
N MET A 226 -8.50 17.40 2.69
CA MET A 226 -8.02 17.16 1.32
C MET A 226 -8.99 17.73 0.27
N ASN A 227 -9.34 19.02 0.37
CA ASN A 227 -10.37 19.69 -0.43
C ASN A 227 -9.83 20.87 -1.25
N ASN A 228 -8.51 21.00 -1.40
CA ASN A 228 -7.89 22.09 -2.13
C ASN A 228 -8.33 22.08 -3.62
N PRO A 229 -8.76 23.21 -4.20
CA PRO A 229 -9.22 23.26 -5.60
C PRO A 229 -8.13 22.98 -6.64
N ASN A 230 -6.85 23.09 -6.26
CA ASN A 230 -5.72 22.75 -7.12
C ASN A 230 -5.31 21.26 -7.03
N LEU A 231 -6.06 20.46 -6.27
CA LEU A 231 -5.90 19.00 -6.21
C LEU A 231 -6.94 18.32 -7.11
N ASN A 232 -6.47 17.69 -8.18
CA ASN A 232 -7.27 16.80 -9.00
C ASN A 232 -7.02 15.34 -8.57
N VAL A 233 -8.03 14.69 -7.99
CA VAL A 233 -7.91 13.31 -7.51
C VAL A 233 -8.32 12.33 -8.61
N ILE A 234 -7.43 11.41 -8.94
CA ILE A 234 -7.61 10.37 -9.94
C ILE A 234 -7.69 9.02 -9.22
N ILE A 235 -8.89 8.43 -9.18
CA ILE A 235 -9.10 7.12 -8.53
C ILE A 235 -8.73 6.01 -9.51
N GLN A 236 -7.46 5.58 -9.49
CA GLN A 236 -6.95 4.55 -10.41
C GLN A 236 -5.60 3.99 -9.97
N ASP A 237 -5.19 2.86 -10.56
CA ASP A 237 -3.82 2.34 -10.49
C ASP A 237 -2.80 3.39 -10.97
N GLY A 238 -1.72 3.54 -10.19
CA GLY A 238 -0.67 4.54 -10.39
C GLY A 238 0.05 4.45 -11.72
N ARG A 239 0.46 3.23 -12.10
CA ARG A 239 1.17 3.00 -13.35
C ARG A 239 0.26 3.23 -14.55
N TRP A 240 -0.96 2.70 -14.49
CA TRP A 240 -1.95 2.88 -15.55
C TRP A 240 -2.31 4.36 -15.75
N ALA A 241 -2.54 5.09 -14.65
CA ALA A 241 -2.91 6.51 -14.71
C ALA A 241 -1.80 7.38 -15.32
N LEU A 242 -0.54 7.14 -14.95
CA LEU A 242 0.59 7.81 -15.57
C LEU A 242 0.73 7.43 -17.04
N GLU A 243 0.71 6.14 -17.39
CA GLU A 243 0.87 5.68 -18.78
C GLU A 243 -0.20 6.24 -19.73
N LYS A 244 -1.43 6.45 -19.24
CA LYS A 244 -2.54 7.03 -20.02
C LYS A 244 -2.61 8.55 -19.94
N SER A 245 -1.79 9.18 -19.12
CA SER A 245 -1.73 10.64 -19.08
C SER A 245 -1.02 11.19 -20.32
N SER A 246 -1.37 12.42 -20.68
CA SER A 246 -0.63 13.22 -21.67
C SER A 246 0.12 14.38 -21.01
N LYS A 247 -0.01 14.53 -19.69
CA LYS A 247 0.59 15.62 -18.92
C LYS A 247 2.03 15.31 -18.56
N LYS A 248 2.82 16.36 -18.38
CA LYS A 248 4.14 16.30 -17.79
C LYS A 248 4.19 17.09 -16.48
N TYR A 249 5.11 16.70 -15.61
CA TYR A 249 5.18 17.21 -14.24
C TYR A 249 6.59 17.70 -13.89
N ASP A 250 6.67 18.78 -13.11
CA ASP A 250 7.91 19.24 -12.48
C ASP A 250 8.35 18.25 -11.38
N ILE A 251 7.37 17.62 -10.70
CA ILE A 251 7.62 16.62 -9.66
C ILE A 251 6.74 15.40 -9.89
N ILE A 252 7.33 14.19 -9.85
CA ILE A 252 6.56 12.95 -9.71
C ILE A 252 6.96 12.29 -8.40
N SER A 253 6.05 12.27 -7.44
CA SER A 253 6.21 11.57 -6.17
C SER A 253 5.62 10.17 -6.26
N ILE A 254 6.39 9.17 -5.85
CA ILE A 254 5.95 7.78 -5.72
C ILE A 254 5.94 7.45 -4.23
N ASP A 255 4.75 7.48 -3.64
CA ASP A 255 4.49 7.15 -2.23
C ASP A 255 3.38 6.10 -2.13
N ALA A 256 3.40 5.14 -3.06
CA ALA A 256 2.44 4.04 -3.10
C ALA A 256 2.92 2.89 -2.21
N TYR A 257 2.59 2.97 -0.93
CA TYR A 257 2.89 1.91 0.04
C TYR A 257 1.67 1.00 0.26
N ARG A 258 1.86 -0.31 0.07
CA ARG A 258 0.96 -1.33 0.60
C ARG A 258 1.76 -2.15 1.60
N PRO A 259 1.71 -1.81 2.90
CA PRO A 259 2.56 -2.47 3.89
C PRO A 259 2.54 -3.99 3.76
N PRO A 260 3.71 -4.65 3.72
CA PRO A 260 5.07 -4.09 3.88
C PRO A 260 5.80 -3.68 2.56
N TYR A 261 5.15 -3.64 1.39
CA TYR A 261 5.82 -3.53 0.08
C TYR A 261 5.39 -2.31 -0.76
N ILE A 262 6.29 -1.83 -1.61
CA ILE A 262 5.92 -1.09 -2.82
C ILE A 262 5.41 -2.11 -3.85
N PRO A 263 4.26 -1.93 -4.51
CA PRO A 263 3.79 -2.85 -5.54
C PRO A 263 4.87 -3.08 -6.61
N TYR A 264 5.13 -4.34 -6.99
CA TYR A 264 6.22 -4.67 -7.93
C TYR A 264 6.11 -3.87 -9.23
N SER A 265 4.89 -3.63 -9.72
CA SER A 265 4.59 -2.88 -10.94
C SER A 265 5.10 -1.44 -10.92
N LEU A 266 5.41 -0.88 -9.74
CA LEU A 266 5.94 0.47 -9.51
C LEU A 266 7.45 0.49 -9.19
N THR A 267 8.14 -0.64 -9.37
CA THR A 267 9.57 -0.80 -9.01
C THR A 267 10.46 -1.21 -10.17
N THR A 268 9.91 -1.32 -11.38
CA THR A 268 10.62 -1.84 -12.55
C THR A 268 11.23 -0.74 -13.41
N GLN A 269 12.25 -1.09 -14.19
CA GLN A 269 12.86 -0.20 -15.18
C GLN A 269 11.80 0.39 -16.12
N GLU A 270 10.86 -0.43 -16.59
CA GLU A 270 9.80 -0.01 -17.51
C GLU A 270 8.88 1.03 -16.88
N PHE A 271 8.53 0.85 -15.60
CA PHE A 271 7.78 1.87 -14.87
C PHE A 271 8.59 3.16 -14.71
N PHE A 272 9.86 3.09 -14.32
CA PHE A 272 10.70 4.28 -14.21
C PHE A 272 10.91 4.98 -15.56
N GLN A 273 10.90 4.26 -16.68
CA GLN A 273 10.91 4.84 -18.01
C GLN A 273 9.60 5.60 -18.32
N ILE A 274 8.44 5.06 -17.90
CA ILE A 274 7.15 5.78 -17.97
C ILE A 274 7.26 7.08 -17.18
N VAL A 275 7.76 7.02 -15.95
CA VAL A 275 7.94 8.20 -15.08
C VAL A 275 8.86 9.23 -15.74
N TYR A 276 10.03 8.81 -16.24
CA TYR A 276 10.98 9.68 -16.94
C TYR A 276 10.34 10.43 -18.13
N ASN A 277 9.49 9.74 -18.90
CA ASN A 277 8.81 10.32 -20.06
C ASN A 277 7.75 11.37 -19.67
N HIS A 278 7.18 11.26 -18.46
CA HIS A 278 6.18 12.18 -17.91
C HIS A 278 6.78 13.29 -17.06
N LEU A 279 8.11 13.36 -16.91
CA LEU A 279 8.77 14.51 -16.29
C LEU A 279 8.98 15.63 -17.31
N GLU A 280 8.84 16.87 -16.85
CA GLU A 280 9.34 18.05 -17.55
C GLU A 280 10.88 18.02 -17.64
N GLU A 281 11.48 18.94 -18.41
CA GLU A 281 12.93 18.91 -18.67
C GLU A 281 13.77 19.01 -17.38
N ASN A 282 13.33 19.86 -16.44
CA ASN A 282 13.90 20.01 -15.09
C ASN A 282 13.12 19.18 -14.06
N GLY A 283 12.34 18.19 -14.50
CA GLY A 283 11.52 17.39 -13.63
C GLY A 283 12.35 16.45 -12.75
N VAL A 284 11.86 16.21 -11.53
CA VAL A 284 12.50 15.31 -10.56
C VAL A 284 11.50 14.27 -10.08
N MET A 285 11.90 13.00 -10.12
CA MET A 285 11.15 11.93 -9.47
C MET A 285 11.62 11.80 -8.02
N VAL A 286 10.67 11.53 -7.12
CA VAL A 286 10.93 11.21 -5.72
C VAL A 286 10.25 9.89 -5.39
N ILE A 287 10.94 9.00 -4.69
CA ILE A 287 10.36 7.74 -4.21
C ILE A 287 10.73 7.50 -2.75
N ASN A 288 9.71 7.18 -1.96
CA ASN A 288 9.87 6.77 -0.57
C ASN A 288 10.13 5.26 -0.47
N ILE A 289 11.20 4.86 0.21
CA ILE A 289 11.63 3.47 0.32
C ILE A 289 11.79 3.11 1.80
N GLY A 290 10.96 2.19 2.29
CA GLY A 290 11.15 1.59 3.60
C GLY A 290 12.29 0.59 3.61
N ARG A 291 13.09 0.60 4.68
CA ARG A 291 14.25 -0.27 4.90
C ARG A 291 14.29 -0.76 6.34
N ALA A 292 14.86 -1.94 6.56
CA ALA A 292 15.27 -2.32 7.90
C ALA A 292 16.56 -1.55 8.26
N PRO A 293 16.85 -1.30 9.55
CA PRO A 293 17.95 -0.41 9.93
C PRO A 293 19.31 -0.79 9.31
N GLU A 294 19.60 -2.09 9.21
CA GLU A 294 20.86 -2.62 8.66
C GLU A 294 20.73 -3.27 7.27
N ASP A 295 19.54 -3.28 6.66
CA ASP A 295 19.30 -3.97 5.39
C ASP A 295 18.84 -3.01 4.30
N ARG A 296 19.78 -2.67 3.41
CA ARG A 296 19.57 -1.75 2.29
C ARG A 296 19.33 -2.49 0.96
N ARG A 297 19.08 -3.80 0.95
CA ARG A 297 18.98 -4.57 -0.31
C ARG A 297 17.88 -4.06 -1.24
N LEU A 298 16.71 -3.71 -0.71
CA LEU A 298 15.63 -3.12 -1.50
C LEU A 298 16.05 -1.76 -2.09
N LEU A 299 16.59 -0.87 -1.25
CA LEU A 299 17.10 0.42 -1.68
C LEU A 299 18.18 0.28 -2.77
N ASN A 300 19.13 -0.62 -2.59
CA ASN A 300 20.23 -0.81 -3.56
C ASN A 300 19.69 -1.33 -4.90
N SER A 301 18.76 -2.28 -4.90
CA SER A 301 18.11 -2.75 -6.14
C SER A 301 17.28 -1.66 -6.81
N LEU A 302 16.51 -0.87 -6.06
CA LEU A 302 15.77 0.27 -6.60
C LEU A 302 16.72 1.33 -7.16
N TYR A 303 17.78 1.68 -6.44
CA TYR A 303 18.81 2.59 -6.92
C TYR A 303 19.42 2.09 -8.23
N ALA A 304 19.86 0.83 -8.28
CA ALA A 304 20.43 0.23 -9.48
C ALA A 304 19.46 0.26 -10.66
N THR A 305 18.18 -0.02 -10.41
CA THR A 305 17.11 -0.01 -11.43
C THR A 305 16.85 1.40 -11.95
N ILE A 306 16.66 2.38 -11.06
CA ILE A 306 16.40 3.78 -11.42
C ILE A 306 17.60 4.38 -12.16
N ASN A 307 18.82 4.03 -11.77
CA ASN A 307 20.07 4.47 -12.40
C ASN A 307 20.27 3.93 -13.83
N THR A 308 19.43 2.99 -14.29
CA THR A 308 19.40 2.59 -15.70
C THR A 308 18.62 3.56 -16.59
N VAL A 309 17.80 4.44 -16.00
CA VAL A 309 16.91 5.38 -16.69
C VAL A 309 17.31 6.83 -16.42
N PHE A 310 17.64 7.16 -15.16
CA PHE A 310 17.94 8.51 -14.73
C PHE A 310 19.46 8.76 -14.66
N PRO A 311 19.94 9.95 -15.10
CA PRO A 311 21.37 10.25 -15.10
C PRO A 311 21.95 10.60 -13.71
N THR A 312 21.13 11.05 -12.75
CA THR A 312 21.63 11.46 -11.43
C THR A 312 20.60 11.16 -10.35
N LEU A 313 21.09 10.54 -9.28
CA LEU A 313 20.29 10.07 -8.15
C LEU A 313 20.89 10.60 -6.84
N TYR A 314 20.03 10.96 -5.90
CA TYR A 314 20.39 11.31 -4.52
C TYR A 314 19.56 10.47 -3.56
N VAL A 315 20.16 10.02 -2.47
CA VAL A 315 19.46 9.29 -1.41
C VAL A 315 19.63 10.06 -0.12
N THR A 316 18.53 10.33 0.57
CA THR A 316 18.55 10.82 1.96
C THR A 316 17.98 9.74 2.88
N ASP A 317 18.66 9.51 4.00
CA ASP A 317 18.12 8.72 5.10
C ASP A 317 17.49 9.64 6.13
N LEU A 318 16.26 9.33 6.54
CA LEU A 318 15.59 10.11 7.57
C LEU A 318 16.01 9.63 8.95
N SER A 319 16.41 10.59 9.80
CA SER A 319 16.79 10.31 11.19
C SER A 319 15.59 9.73 11.95
N ASP A 320 15.87 8.79 12.85
CA ASP A 320 14.87 8.10 13.67
C ASP A 320 13.72 7.47 12.86
N SER A 321 14.00 7.11 11.61
CA SER A 321 13.04 6.53 10.68
C SER A 321 13.62 5.34 9.94
N TYR A 322 12.72 4.48 9.48
CA TYR A 322 13.02 3.35 8.61
C TYR A 322 12.84 3.72 7.13
N ASN A 323 12.80 5.00 6.80
CA ASN A 323 12.62 5.49 5.44
C ASN A 323 13.92 6.09 4.88
N SER A 324 14.17 5.74 3.62
CA SER A 324 15.10 6.47 2.75
C SER A 324 14.30 7.07 1.61
N VAL A 325 14.54 8.34 1.31
CA VAL A 325 13.91 9.02 0.16
C VAL A 325 14.95 9.15 -0.93
N LEU A 326 14.60 8.70 -2.13
CA LEU A 326 15.46 8.75 -3.31
C LEU A 326 14.91 9.79 -4.29
N PHE A 327 15.77 10.71 -4.71
CA PHE A 327 15.51 11.72 -5.73
C PHE A 327 16.24 11.34 -7.01
N ALA A 328 15.57 11.43 -8.16
CA ALA A 328 16.16 11.15 -9.46
C ALA A 328 15.88 12.32 -10.41
N THR A 329 16.93 13.04 -10.79
CA THR A 329 16.80 14.21 -11.67
C THR A 329 16.87 13.77 -13.13
N LYS A 330 16.04 14.37 -13.98
CA LYS A 330 16.01 14.06 -15.42
C LYS A 330 17.30 14.48 -16.14
N GLN A 331 17.94 15.55 -15.66
CA GLN A 331 19.22 16.06 -16.13
C GLN A 331 20.36 15.66 -15.20
N PRO A 332 21.62 15.65 -15.69
CA PRO A 332 22.80 15.57 -14.83
C PRO A 332 22.86 16.77 -13.87
N THR A 333 22.97 16.50 -12.57
CA THR A 333 22.98 17.53 -11.52
C THR A 333 24.05 17.25 -10.47
N THR A 334 24.25 18.18 -9.53
CA THR A 334 25.19 18.02 -8.41
C THR A 334 24.57 18.48 -7.09
N VAL A 335 25.06 17.94 -5.97
CA VAL A 335 24.64 18.39 -4.62
C VAL A 335 24.88 19.90 -4.42
N GLN A 336 25.86 20.48 -5.10
CA GLN A 336 26.11 21.93 -5.06
C GLN A 336 24.88 22.73 -5.50
N ASN A 337 24.08 22.21 -6.43
CA ASN A 337 22.86 22.87 -6.88
C ASN A 337 21.83 23.04 -5.74
N LEU A 338 21.70 22.04 -4.86
CA LEU A 338 20.85 22.13 -3.68
C LEU A 338 21.35 23.22 -2.72
N ILE A 339 22.66 23.29 -2.49
CA ILE A 339 23.29 24.29 -1.62
C ILE A 339 23.07 25.71 -2.17
N ASP A 340 23.26 25.90 -3.48
CA ASP A 340 23.10 27.20 -4.14
C ASP A 340 21.63 27.65 -4.10
N ASN A 341 20.68 26.75 -4.39
CA ASN A 341 19.26 27.04 -4.27
C ASN A 341 18.84 27.35 -2.83
N TYR A 342 19.36 26.59 -1.85
CA TYR A 342 19.09 26.86 -0.43
C TYR A 342 19.56 28.27 -0.04
N ALA A 343 20.75 28.69 -0.46
CA ALA A 343 21.28 30.02 -0.16
C ALA A 343 20.39 31.14 -0.74
N LEU A 344 19.85 30.96 -1.94
CA LEU A 344 18.92 31.90 -2.57
C LEU A 344 17.56 31.94 -1.85
N LEU A 345 17.01 30.78 -1.52
CA LEU A 345 15.75 30.66 -0.78
C LEU A 345 15.84 31.27 0.62
N TYR A 346 16.99 31.11 1.29
CA TYR A 346 17.25 31.70 2.61
C TYR A 346 17.28 33.23 2.57
N GLN A 347 17.72 33.82 1.45
CA GLN A 347 17.70 35.28 1.25
C GLN A 347 16.32 35.82 0.85
N ASP A 348 15.45 34.97 0.30
CA ASP A 348 14.06 35.32 -0.03
C ASP A 348 13.19 35.32 1.24
N SER A 349 12.86 36.51 1.74
CA SER A 349 11.97 36.72 2.88
C SER A 349 10.56 36.13 2.74
N THR A 350 10.14 35.76 1.53
CA THR A 350 8.84 35.13 1.27
C THR A 350 8.89 33.61 1.36
N THR A 351 10.07 33.00 1.52
CA THR A 351 10.23 31.55 1.69
C THR A 351 9.72 31.11 3.07
N PRO A 352 8.76 30.17 3.14
CA PRO A 352 8.32 29.63 4.42
C PRO A 352 9.47 28.91 5.15
N GLN A 353 9.60 29.15 6.46
CA GLN A 353 10.68 28.57 7.26
C GLN A 353 10.71 27.03 7.21
N PHE A 354 9.54 26.39 7.13
CA PHE A 354 9.45 24.93 7.07
C PHE A 354 10.10 24.37 5.80
N VAL A 355 10.04 25.09 4.67
CA VAL A 355 10.71 24.68 3.42
C VAL A 355 12.22 24.64 3.62
N LEU A 356 12.80 25.68 4.23
CA LEU A 356 14.24 25.71 4.54
C LEU A 356 14.64 24.57 5.48
N GLN A 357 13.84 24.27 6.50
CA GLN A 357 14.09 23.16 7.42
C GLN A 357 14.10 21.81 6.70
N ILE A 358 13.17 21.59 5.76
CA ILE A 358 13.09 20.35 4.99
C ILE A 358 14.34 20.21 4.11
N LEU A 359 14.74 21.25 3.38
CA LEU A 359 15.94 21.21 2.53
C LEU A 359 17.20 20.91 3.36
N ALA A 360 17.33 21.54 4.53
CA ALA A 360 18.44 21.29 5.44
C ALA A 360 18.44 19.83 5.95
N HIS A 361 17.28 19.31 6.36
CA HIS A 361 17.16 17.92 6.80
C HIS A 361 17.45 16.94 5.65
N THR A 362 16.96 17.21 4.42
CA THR A 362 17.30 16.41 3.25
C THR A 362 18.82 16.39 3.02
N TYR A 363 19.49 17.54 3.14
CA TYR A 363 20.94 17.65 2.98
C TYR A 363 21.71 16.88 4.06
N ASP A 364 21.32 17.02 5.32
CA ASP A 364 21.96 16.36 6.45
C ASP A 364 21.85 14.82 6.38
N GLY A 365 20.75 14.32 5.79
CA GLY A 365 20.52 12.89 5.59
C GLY A 365 21.17 12.29 4.34
N LEU A 366 21.83 13.10 3.49
CA LEU A 366 22.40 12.62 2.23
C LEU A 366 23.39 11.47 2.44
N GLN A 367 23.18 10.41 1.68
CA GLN A 367 24.01 9.22 1.67
C GLN A 367 24.87 9.14 0.40
N PRO A 368 26.02 8.47 0.46
CA PRO A 368 26.79 8.16 -0.75
C PRO A 368 25.95 7.30 -1.71
N PRO A 369 26.25 7.35 -3.03
CA PRO A 369 25.62 6.48 -4.02
C PRO A 369 25.57 5.02 -3.56
N ALA A 370 24.38 4.42 -3.65
CA ALA A 370 24.24 3.00 -3.37
C ALA A 370 24.98 2.18 -4.44
N SER A 371 25.43 0.98 -4.06
CA SER A 371 26.14 0.07 -4.96
C SER A 371 25.59 -1.35 -4.85
N GLY A 372 25.65 -2.08 -5.97
CA GLY A 372 25.05 -3.40 -6.10
C GLY A 372 23.52 -3.36 -6.20
N GLY A 373 22.89 -4.52 -6.14
CA GLY A 373 21.44 -4.68 -6.33
C GLY A 373 21.10 -5.38 -7.64
N VAL A 374 19.91 -5.99 -7.67
CA VAL A 374 19.36 -6.62 -8.89
C VAL A 374 18.53 -5.57 -9.61
N ILE A 375 18.69 -5.46 -10.92
CA ILE A 375 17.83 -4.60 -11.74
C ILE A 375 16.46 -5.25 -11.84
N PHE A 376 15.42 -4.53 -11.46
CA PHE A 376 14.05 -4.99 -11.56
C PHE A 376 13.47 -4.67 -12.93
N MET A 377 12.93 -5.68 -13.57
CA MET A 377 12.23 -5.62 -14.86
C MET A 377 10.80 -6.15 -14.68
N ASP A 378 9.90 -5.88 -15.61
CA ASP A 378 8.53 -6.41 -15.56
C ASP A 378 8.47 -7.94 -15.52
N ASP A 379 9.46 -8.63 -16.08
CA ASP A 379 9.59 -10.09 -16.03
C ASP A 379 10.39 -10.61 -14.82
N LEU A 380 11.06 -9.72 -14.07
CA LEU A 380 11.87 -10.06 -12.89
C LEU A 380 11.93 -8.91 -11.87
N ALA A 381 10.96 -8.88 -10.94
CA ALA A 381 10.93 -7.93 -9.82
C ALA A 381 10.64 -8.66 -8.49
N PRO A 382 11.63 -9.29 -7.84
CA PRO A 382 11.45 -10.09 -6.62
C PRO A 382 11.29 -9.24 -5.36
N VAL A 383 10.49 -8.16 -5.41
CA VAL A 383 10.29 -7.21 -4.31
C VAL A 383 9.73 -7.92 -3.08
N GLU A 384 8.71 -8.76 -3.27
CA GLU A 384 8.09 -9.47 -2.15
C GLU A 384 9.08 -10.44 -1.49
N GLN A 385 9.93 -11.12 -2.28
CA GLN A 385 10.92 -12.06 -1.72
C GLN A 385 11.98 -11.33 -0.91
N ILE A 386 12.51 -10.22 -1.43
CA ILE A 386 13.52 -9.41 -0.74
C ILE A 386 12.93 -8.90 0.57
N THR A 387 11.78 -8.23 0.53
CA THR A 387 11.18 -7.63 1.72
C THR A 387 10.69 -8.67 2.73
N ASN A 388 10.12 -9.81 2.30
CA ASN A 388 9.80 -10.92 3.21
C ASN A 388 11.04 -11.42 3.95
N SER A 389 12.18 -11.56 3.24
CA SER A 389 13.44 -11.96 3.87
C SER A 389 13.97 -10.89 4.83
N MET A 390 13.79 -9.60 4.52
CA MET A 390 14.16 -8.49 5.40
C MET A 390 13.36 -8.53 6.71
N VAL A 391 12.04 -8.68 6.62
CA VAL A 391 11.15 -8.77 7.79
C VAL A 391 11.49 -10.00 8.63
N LEU A 392 11.69 -11.16 8.00
CA LEU A 392 12.05 -12.39 8.72
C LEU A 392 13.39 -12.24 9.44
N ASN A 393 14.41 -11.70 8.77
CA ASN A 393 15.72 -11.47 9.37
C ASN A 393 15.65 -10.47 10.52
N PHE A 394 14.83 -9.41 10.38
CA PHE A 394 14.61 -8.44 11.44
C PHE A 394 13.96 -9.10 12.67
N LEU A 395 12.89 -9.89 12.48
CA LEU A 395 12.23 -10.64 13.56
C LEU A 395 13.18 -11.64 14.23
N LEU A 396 13.97 -12.37 13.45
CA LEU A 396 14.94 -13.35 13.95
C LEU A 396 16.15 -12.69 14.65
N SER A 397 16.43 -11.42 14.37
CA SER A 397 17.53 -10.68 15.01
C SER A 397 17.24 -10.28 16.45
N GLY A 398 16.02 -10.49 16.95
CA GLY A 398 15.61 -10.12 18.32
C GLY A 398 15.47 -8.61 18.54
N LYS A 399 15.59 -7.78 17.50
CA LYS A 399 15.46 -6.30 17.56
C LYS A 399 14.01 -5.80 17.58
N VAL A 400 13.03 -6.70 17.73
CA VAL A 400 11.60 -6.36 17.74
C VAL A 400 11.24 -5.43 18.91
N ASP A 401 11.96 -5.55 20.03
CA ASP A 401 11.78 -4.69 21.20
C ASP A 401 12.16 -3.22 20.94
N ALA A 402 12.87 -2.92 19.83
CA ALA A 402 13.22 -1.56 19.42
C ALA A 402 12.11 -0.86 18.58
N LEU A 403 10.99 -1.54 18.30
CA LEU A 403 9.85 -0.98 17.55
C LEU A 403 8.78 -0.31 18.45
N GLN A 404 8.98 -0.27 19.78
CA GLN A 404 8.02 0.30 20.74
C GLN A 404 8.22 1.79 21.00
#